data_AF-A0A925ML32-F1
#
_entry.id   AF-A0A925ML32-F1
#
_cell.length_a   1.000
_cell.length_b   1.000
_cell.length_c   1.000
_cell.angle_alpha   90.00
_cell.angle_beta   90.00
_cell.angle_gamma   90.00
#
_symmetry.space_group_name_H-M   'P 1'
#
loop_
_entity.id
_entity.type
_entity.pdbx_description
1 polymer ?
#
loop_
_entity_poly.entity_id
_entity_poly.type
_entity_poly.pdbx_seq_one_letter_code
_entity_poly.pdbx_strand_id
1 'polypeptide(L)'
;MKGTFREGPALEVEGREVLCVQLRRGRWVVGDLERRVFPAKAVALVLHDPARWRLLRELAKDDVMPVKELARRIGKSQSLTSRHLRMLREAGMVVATYN
;
A
#
# COMPACT_ATOMS: atom_id res chain seq x y z
N MET A 1 5.47 -5.21 -16.70
CA MET A 1 4.02 -4.89 -16.72
C MET A 1 3.72 -3.73 -15.76
N LYS A 2 3.12 -2.63 -16.27
CA LYS A 2 2.75 -1.44 -15.48
C LYS A 2 1.31 -1.60 -14.97
N GLY A 3 1.10 -1.47 -13.66
CA GLY A 3 -0.21 -1.46 -13.02
C GLY A 3 -0.41 -0.13 -12.34
N THR A 4 -1.42 0.61 -12.79
CA THR A 4 -1.89 1.86 -12.20
C THR A 4 -3.06 1.52 -11.30
N PHE A 5 -2.92 1.76 -10.01
CA PHE A 5 -4.01 1.82 -9.06
C PHE A 5 -4.51 3.28 -9.06
N ARG A 6 -5.81 3.47 -8.83
CA ARG A 6 -6.41 4.79 -8.67
C ARG A 6 -7.05 4.84 -7.28
N GLU A 7 -6.85 5.93 -6.55
CA GLU A 7 -7.57 6.22 -5.32
C GLU A 7 -9.08 6.22 -5.64
N GLY A 8 -9.84 5.41 -4.91
CA GLY A 8 -11.29 5.54 -4.85
C GLY A 8 -11.67 6.54 -3.77
N PRO A 9 -12.90 7.11 -3.82
CA PRO A 9 -13.37 7.93 -2.71
C PRO A 9 -13.34 7.10 -1.43
N ALA A 10 -12.87 7.71 -0.33
CA ALA A 10 -13.21 7.24 1.00
C ALA A 10 -14.74 7.27 1.08
N LEU A 11 -15.36 6.09 1.10
CA LEU A 11 -16.80 5.98 1.24
C LEU A 11 -17.09 5.77 2.72
N GLU A 12 -17.95 6.60 3.31
CA GLU A 12 -18.56 6.26 4.59
C GLU A 12 -19.55 5.14 4.35
N VAL A 13 -19.28 3.97 4.95
CA VAL A 13 -20.24 2.87 5.01
C VAL A 13 -20.57 2.66 6.49
N GLU A 14 -21.80 2.99 6.89
CA GLU A 14 -22.27 2.85 8.28
C GLU A 14 -21.40 3.60 9.32
N GLY A 15 -20.95 4.82 9.00
CA GLY A 15 -20.13 5.64 9.91
C GLY A 15 -18.68 5.16 10.07
N ARG A 16 -18.15 4.44 9.08
CA ARG A 16 -16.77 3.92 9.09
C ARG A 16 -16.03 4.34 7.83
N GLU A 17 -14.76 4.72 7.98
CA GLU A 17 -13.84 4.92 6.86
C GLU A 17 -13.40 3.57 6.28
N VAL A 18 -13.86 3.27 5.07
CA VAL A 18 -13.42 2.10 4.32
C VAL A 18 -12.53 2.49 3.15
N LEU A 19 -11.42 1.78 2.99
CA LEU A 19 -10.52 1.96 1.85
C LEU A 19 -11.04 1.15 0.65
N CYS A 20 -11.37 1.85 -0.42
CA CYS A 20 -11.73 1.23 -1.70
C CYS A 20 -10.49 1.05 -2.59
N VAL A 21 -9.96 -0.17 -2.66
CA VAL A 21 -8.86 -0.51 -3.57
C VAL A 21 -9.44 -0.98 -4.91
N GLN A 22 -9.22 -0.22 -5.99
CA GLN A 22 -9.62 -0.67 -7.32
C GLN A 22 -8.67 -1.77 -7.82
N LEU A 23 -9.17 -3.00 -7.91
CA LEU A 23 -8.49 -4.06 -8.63
C LEU A 23 -8.72 -3.90 -10.14
N ARG A 24 -7.81 -4.48 -10.94
CA ARG A 24 -7.93 -4.47 -12.41
C ARG A 24 -9.33 -4.93 -12.85
N ARG A 25 -9.88 -4.24 -13.87
CA ARG A 25 -11.25 -4.38 -14.44
C ARG A 25 -12.39 -3.73 -13.63
N GLY A 26 -12.13 -2.63 -12.92
CA GLY A 26 -13.20 -1.82 -12.33
C GLY A 26 -13.87 -2.41 -11.11
N ARG A 27 -13.27 -3.44 -10.48
CA ARG A 27 -13.79 -4.06 -9.26
C ARG A 27 -13.14 -3.43 -8.05
N TRP A 28 -13.93 -2.79 -7.21
CA TRP A 28 -13.49 -2.23 -5.94
C TRP A 28 -13.43 -3.33 -4.87
N VAL A 29 -12.43 -3.25 -4.01
CA VAL A 29 -12.28 -4.11 -2.85
C VAL A 29 -12.20 -3.21 -1.64
N VAL A 30 -13.13 -3.41 -0.71
CA VAL A 30 -13.24 -2.66 0.53
C VAL A 30 -12.31 -3.28 1.58
N GLY A 31 -11.36 -2.50 2.10
CA GLY A 31 -10.57 -2.84 3.29
C GLY A 31 -11.02 -2.00 4.49
N ASP A 32 -11.14 -2.63 5.65
CA ASP A 32 -11.41 -1.96 6.92
C ASP A 32 -10.06 -1.57 7.53
N LEU A 33 -9.72 -0.27 7.45
CA LEU A 33 -8.45 0.27 7.95
C LEU A 33 -8.37 0.23 9.47
N GLU A 34 -9.49 0.43 10.17
CA GLU A 34 -9.55 0.40 11.63
C GLU A 34 -9.34 -1.01 12.17
N ARG A 35 -9.96 -2.02 11.55
CA ARG A 35 -9.78 -3.42 11.93
C ARG A 35 -8.57 -4.09 11.29
N ARG A 36 -7.85 -3.41 10.39
CA ARG A 36 -6.76 -3.96 9.57
C ARG A 36 -7.17 -5.22 8.80
N VAL A 37 -8.45 -5.30 8.40
CA VAL A 37 -8.98 -6.44 7.64
C VAL A 37 -8.95 -6.10 6.16
N PHE A 38 -7.98 -6.71 5.47
CA PHE A 38 -7.81 -6.57 4.04
C PHE A 38 -8.29 -7.84 3.33
N PRO A 39 -9.07 -7.75 2.25
CA PRO A 39 -9.48 -8.93 1.52
C PRO A 39 -8.27 -9.69 0.98
N ALA A 40 -8.25 -11.01 1.19
CA ALA A 40 -7.10 -11.86 0.87
C ALA A 40 -6.59 -11.68 -0.57
N LYS A 41 -7.49 -11.41 -1.51
CA LYS A 41 -7.14 -11.13 -2.91
C LYS A 41 -6.36 -9.82 -3.09
N ALA A 42 -6.72 -8.76 -2.37
CA ALA A 42 -5.99 -7.50 -2.40
C ALA A 42 -4.60 -7.69 -1.78
N VAL A 43 -4.53 -8.39 -0.65
CA VAL A 43 -3.26 -8.74 0.01
C VAL A 43 -2.37 -9.53 -0.95
N ALA A 44 -2.87 -10.60 -1.57
CA ALA A 44 -2.10 -11.41 -2.50
C ALA A 44 -1.61 -10.61 -3.72
N LEU A 45 -2.48 -9.77 -4.31
CA LEU A 45 -2.12 -8.95 -5.48
C LEU A 45 -1.06 -7.90 -5.15
N VAL A 46 -1.03 -7.38 -3.94
CA VAL A 46 -0.03 -6.41 -3.52
C VAL A 46 1.24 -7.14 -3.11
N LEU A 47 1.16 -8.19 -2.31
CA LEU A 47 2.33 -8.86 -1.73
C LEU A 47 3.05 -9.84 -2.66
N HIS A 48 2.53 -10.15 -3.86
CA HIS A 48 3.22 -11.05 -4.81
C HIS A 48 4.59 -10.54 -5.28
N ASP A 49 4.91 -9.26 -5.08
CA ASP A 49 6.18 -8.66 -5.48
C ASP A 49 7.15 -8.66 -4.29
N PRO A 50 8.32 -9.34 -4.41
CA PRO A 50 9.29 -9.42 -3.33
C PRO A 50 9.79 -8.06 -2.82
N ALA A 51 9.82 -7.03 -3.67
CA ALA A 51 10.25 -5.70 -3.24
C ALA A 51 9.22 -5.08 -2.27
N ARG A 52 7.92 -5.27 -2.51
CA ARG A 52 6.86 -4.79 -1.61
C ARG A 52 6.90 -5.52 -0.27
N TRP A 53 7.20 -6.82 -0.26
CA TRP A 53 7.41 -7.55 0.99
C TRP A 53 8.62 -7.06 1.77
N ARG A 54 9.73 -6.78 1.08
CA ARG A 54 10.96 -6.27 1.72
C ARG A 54 10.76 -4.86 2.29
N LEU A 55 10.01 -4.00 1.60
CA LEU A 55 9.62 -2.67 2.10
C LEU A 55 8.84 -2.77 3.40
N LEU A 56 7.80 -3.61 3.46
CA LEU A 56 7.01 -3.81 4.66
C LEU A 56 7.86 -4.36 5.82
N ARG A 57 8.79 -5.27 5.53
CA ARG A 57 9.71 -5.80 6.55
C ARG A 57 10.65 -4.73 7.10
N GLU A 58 11.16 -3.82 6.27
CA GLU A 58 12.00 -2.72 6.75
C GLU A 58 11.19 -1.70 7.57
N LEU A 59 9.95 -1.38 7.15
CA LEU A 59 9.05 -0.50 7.91
C LEU A 59 8.56 -1.15 9.21
N ALA A 60 8.46 -2.48 9.29
CA ALA A 60 8.09 -3.15 10.53
C ALA A 60 9.18 -3.06 11.62
N LYS A 61 10.40 -2.63 11.27
CA LYS A 61 11.50 -2.43 12.24
C LYS A 61 11.46 -1.03 12.87
N ASP A 62 10.96 -0.04 12.14
CA ASP A 62 11.02 1.37 12.49
C ASP A 62 9.68 2.03 12.12
N ASP A 63 8.96 2.63 13.08
CA ASP A 63 7.58 3.16 12.86
C ASP A 63 7.48 4.19 11.72
N VAL A 64 8.54 4.98 11.48
CA VAL A 64 8.60 5.99 10.42
C VAL A 64 9.96 5.94 9.75
N MET A 65 10.00 5.93 8.41
CA MET A 65 11.25 5.92 7.65
C MET A 65 11.23 6.83 6.41
N PRO A 66 12.30 7.61 6.18
CA PRO A 66 12.45 8.35 4.94
C PRO A 66 12.54 7.43 3.73
N VAL A 67 11.84 7.77 2.64
CA VAL A 67 11.83 7.00 1.39
C VAL A 67 13.25 6.75 0.85
N LYS A 68 14.14 7.74 0.99
CA LYS A 68 15.54 7.63 0.55
C LYS A 68 16.30 6.54 1.31
N GLU A 69 16.10 6.46 2.62
CA GLU A 69 16.72 5.44 3.46
C GLU A 69 16.13 4.06 3.17
N LEU A 70 14.82 3.99 3.01
CA LEU A 70 14.12 2.76 2.66
C LEU A 70 14.62 2.20 1.32
N ALA A 71 14.78 3.06 0.31
CA ALA A 71 15.36 2.70 -1.00
C ALA A 71 16.76 2.13 -0.89
N ARG A 72 17.61 2.74 -0.03
CA ARG A 72 18.97 2.25 0.26
C ARG A 72 18.94 0.86 0.89
N ARG A 73 18.10 0.64 1.92
CA ARG A 73 17.99 -0.65 2.62
C ARG A 73 17.51 -1.79 1.73
N ILE A 74 16.60 -1.52 0.79
CA ILE A 74 16.11 -2.55 -0.14
C ILE A 74 16.95 -2.68 -1.42
N GLY A 75 17.99 -1.85 -1.59
CA GLY A 75 18.86 -1.87 -2.76
C GLY A 75 18.14 -1.51 -4.07
N LYS A 76 17.18 -0.57 -4.02
CA LYS A 76 16.42 -0.13 -5.21
C LYS A 76 16.57 1.38 -5.41
N SER A 77 16.28 1.85 -6.63
CA SER A 77 16.21 3.29 -6.88
C SER A 77 15.07 3.92 -6.08
N GLN A 78 15.21 5.21 -5.75
CA GLN A 78 14.16 5.96 -5.07
C GLN A 78 12.86 5.99 -5.90
N SER A 79 12.95 6.13 -7.22
CA SER A 79 11.78 6.14 -8.11
C SER A 79 11.00 4.82 -8.09
N LEU A 80 11.70 3.68 -8.09
CA LEU A 80 11.06 2.37 -8.01
C LEU A 80 10.46 2.16 -6.62
N THR A 81 11.18 2.56 -5.57
CA THR A 81 10.72 2.52 -4.18
C THR A 81 9.44 3.34 -4.00
N SER A 82 9.40 4.59 -4.46
CA SER A 82 8.20 5.45 -4.40
C SER A 82 7.01 4.82 -5.13
N ARG A 83 7.25 4.17 -6.27
CA ARG A 83 6.20 3.45 -7.00
C ARG A 83 5.64 2.28 -6.20
N HIS A 84 6.49 1.50 -5.52
CA HIS A 84 6.04 0.41 -4.66
C HIS A 84 5.30 0.90 -3.42
N LEU A 85 5.79 1.96 -2.78
CA LEU A 85 5.14 2.59 -1.63
C LEU A 85 3.78 3.16 -1.99
N ARG A 86 3.63 3.75 -3.18
CA ARG A 86 2.33 4.20 -3.68
C ARG A 86 1.33 3.05 -3.77
N MET A 87 1.73 1.90 -4.33
CA MET A 87 0.85 0.72 -4.41
C MET A 87 0.48 0.18 -3.02
N LEU A 88 1.43 0.18 -2.08
CA LEU A 88 1.19 -0.25 -0.70
C LEU A 88 0.22 0.70 0.02
N ARG A 89 0.35 2.02 -0.22
CA ARG A 89 -0.54 3.05 0.33
C ARG A 89 -1.94 2.94 -0.26
N GLU A 90 -2.04 2.79 -1.58
CA GLU A 90 -3.32 2.56 -2.28
C GLU A 90 -4.01 1.27 -1.83
N ALA A 91 -3.28 0.34 -1.21
CA ALA A 91 -3.81 -0.87 -0.60
C ALA A 91 -4.05 -0.77 0.91
N GLY A 92 -3.77 0.38 1.54
CA GLY A 92 -3.96 0.61 2.97
C GLY A 92 -2.91 -0.05 3.87
N MET A 93 -1.82 -0.56 3.30
CA MET A 93 -0.79 -1.27 4.07
C MET A 93 0.24 -0.34 4.70
N VAL A 94 0.38 0.89 4.19
CA VAL A 94 1.29 1.92 4.72
C VAL A 94 0.63 3.29 4.61
N VAL A 95 1.06 4.21 5.46
CA VAL A 95 0.68 5.63 5.39
C VAL A 95 1.90 6.48 5.07
N ALA A 96 1.67 7.69 4.56
CA ALA A 96 2.73 8.67 4.36
C ALA A 96 2.53 9.81 5.35
N THR A 97 3.56 10.12 6.12
CA THR A 97 3.59 11.25 7.03
C THR A 97 4.53 12.31 6.44
N TYR A 98 4.03 13.53 6.28
CA TYR A 98 4.86 14.67 5.96
C TYR A 98 5.32 15.28 7.29
N ASN A 99 6.64 15.34 7.49
CA ASN A 99 7.26 16.04 8.62
C ASN A 99 7.90 17.32 8.10
#